data_AF-A0A858B467-F1
#
_entry.id   AF-A0A858B467-F1
#
_cell.length_a   1.000
_cell.length_b   1.000
_cell.length_c   1.000
_cell.angle_alpha   90.00
_cell.angle_beta   90.00
_cell.angle_gamma   90.00
#
_symmetry.space_group_name_H-M   'P 1'
#
loop_
_entity.id
_entity.type
_entity.pdbx_description
1 polymer ?
#
loop_
_entity_poly.entity_id
_entity_poly.type
_entity_poly.pdbx_seq_one_letter_code
_entity_poly.pdbx_strand_id
1 'polypeptide(L)' 'MELFYGRGWDDVGMGEFMKMLYAYLVWYRDKRCKSDLGYMSPMQYRRSLGLVA' A
#
# COMPACT_ATOMS: atom_id res chain seq x y z
N MET A 1 1.50 -6.76 9.07
CA MET A 1 1.60 -5.28 9.13
C MET A 1 3.04 -4.89 8.84
N GLU A 2 3.39 -4.60 7.58
CA GLU A 2 4.78 -4.26 7.19
C GLU A 2 5.18 -2.84 7.60
N LEU A 3 4.26 -1.87 7.56
CA LEU A 3 4.55 -0.48 7.94
C LEU A 3 5.04 -0.37 9.39
N PHE A 4 4.49 -1.20 10.29
CA PHE A 4 4.65 -1.10 11.73
C PHE A 4 5.74 -2.01 12.31
N TYR A 5 6.39 -2.83 11.48
CA TYR A 5 7.36 -3.79 11.99
C TYR A 5 8.71 -3.13 12.27
N GLY A 6 9.16 -3.18 13.53
CA GLY A 6 10.51 -2.77 13.93
C GLY A 6 10.79 -1.26 13.94
N ARG A 7 9.76 -0.40 13.82
CA ARG A 7 9.91 1.06 13.90
C ARG A 7 9.22 1.58 15.16
N GLY A 8 9.97 2.29 16.01
CA GLY A 8 9.40 3.11 17.07
C GLY A 8 8.73 4.35 16.47
N TRP A 9 7.57 4.72 16.99
CA TRP A 9 6.76 5.85 16.50
C TRP A 9 6.66 6.97 17.53
N ASP A 10 7.42 6.86 18.63
CA ASP A 10 7.32 7.74 19.79
C ASP A 10 7.68 9.20 19.46
N ASP A 11 8.51 9.41 18.43
CA ASP A 11 8.93 10.73 17.93
C ASP A 11 8.13 11.23 16.72
N VAL A 12 7.17 10.44 16.21
CA VAL A 12 6.38 10.81 15.02
C VAL A 12 5.10 11.51 15.47
N GLY A 13 4.98 12.80 15.15
CA GLY A 13 3.75 13.54 15.40
C GLY A 13 2.56 12.94 14.66
N MET A 14 1.37 13.00 15.26
CA MET A 14 0.13 12.40 14.73
C MET A 14 -0.17 12.79 13.27
N GLY A 15 0.11 14.04 12.88
CA GLY A 15 -0.09 14.49 11.50
C GLY A 15 0.87 13.83 10.50
N GLU A 16 2.11 13.55 10.89
CA GLU A 16 3.09 12.86 10.06
C GLU A 16 2.79 11.36 9.98
N PHE A 17 2.36 10.78 11.10
CA PHE A 17 1.85 9.42 11.14
C PHE A 17 0.68 9.21 10.15
N MET A 18 -0.31 10.11 10.17
CA MET A 18 -1.45 10.03 9.24
C MET A 18 -1.03 10.12 7.77
N LYS A 19 -0.05 10.99 7.45
CA LYS A 19 0.49 11.09 6.08
C LYS A 19 1.19 9.80 5.65
N MET A 20 2.02 9.23 6.51
CA MET A 20 2.72 7.97 6.24
C MET A 20 1.74 6.81 6.07
N LEU A 21 0.71 6.73 6.93
CA LEU A 21 -0.33 5.74 6.83
C LEU A 21 -1.11 5.86 5.52
N TYR A 22 -1.51 7.08 5.15
CA TYR A 22 -2.20 7.34 3.88
C TYR A 22 -1.36 6.91 2.68
N ALA A 23 -0.08 7.29 2.64
CA ALA A 23 0.84 6.91 1.57
C ALA A 23 1.00 5.38 1.48
N TYR A 24 1.14 4.71 2.63
CA TYR A 24 1.22 3.25 2.68
C TYR A 24 -0.05 2.58 2.15
N LEU A 25 -1.24 3.08 2.53
CA LEU A 25 -2.52 2.54 2.05
C LEU A 25 -2.67 2.69 0.53
N VAL A 26 -2.30 3.85 -0.03
CA VAL A 26 -2.31 4.07 -1.48
C VAL A 26 -1.34 3.11 -2.19
N TRP A 27 -0.12 2.96 -1.68
CA TRP A 27 0.85 2.02 -2.22
C TRP A 27 0.34 0.57 -2.15
N TYR A 28 -0.24 0.16 -1.03
CA TYR A 28 -0.79 -1.18 -0.85
C TYR A 28 -1.95 -1.45 -1.81
N ARG A 29 -2.82 -0.45 -2.02
CA ARG A 29 -3.97 -0.53 -2.92
C ARG A 29 -3.57 -0.61 -4.39
N ASP A 30 -2.50 0.07 -4.81
CA ASP A 30 -2.26 0.31 -6.23
C ASP A 30 -0.97 -0.31 -6.77
N LYS A 31 0.06 -0.40 -5.94
CA LYS A 31 1.44 -0.62 -6.39
C LYS A 31 2.04 -1.92 -5.85
N ARG A 32 1.62 -2.38 -4.67
CA ARG A 32 2.14 -3.61 -4.07
C ARG A 32 1.87 -4.82 -4.96
N CYS A 33 2.92 -5.44 -5.49
CA CYS A 33 2.78 -6.70 -6.22
C CYS A 33 2.36 -7.83 -5.27
N LYS A 34 1.46 -8.70 -5.74
CA LYS A 34 1.00 -9.87 -5.00
C LYS A 34 1.33 -11.13 -5.79
N SER A 35 1.98 -12.09 -5.14
CA SER A 35 2.28 -13.42 -5.72
C SER A 35 1.02 -14.08 -6.26
N ASP A 36 -0.07 -14.00 -5.49
CA ASP A 36 -1.36 -14.62 -5.81
C ASP A 36 -2.05 -13.97 -7.02
N LEU A 37 -1.58 -12.79 -7.44
CA LEU A 37 -2.00 -12.11 -8.67
C LEU A 37 -0.99 -12.29 -9.81
N GLY A 38 -0.14 -13.32 -9.77
CA GLY A 38 0.91 -13.53 -10.77
C GLY A 38 1.96 -12.43 -10.75
N TYR A 39 2.31 -11.93 -9.56
CA TYR A 39 3.22 -10.80 -9.34
C TYR A 39 2.73 -9.46 -9.91
N MET A 40 1.43 -9.31 -10.19
CA MET A 40 0.83 -8.03 -10.55
C MET A 40 0.49 -7.19 -9.32
N SER A 41 0.50 -5.87 -9.50
CA SER A 41 -0.15 -4.95 -8.57
C SER A 41 -1.68 -5.04 -8.68
N PRO A 42 -2.46 -4.70 -7.64
CA PRO A 42 -3.92 -4.74 -7.74
C PRO A 42 -4.48 -3.85 -8.85
N MET A 43 -3.84 -2.72 -9.16
CA MET A 43 -4.25 -1.88 -10.29
C MET A 43 -3.94 -2.53 -11.63
N GLN A 44 -2.79 -3.18 -11.78
CA GLN A 44 -2.47 -3.94 -12.99
C GLN A 44 -3.46 -5.08 -13.20
N TYR A 45 -3.78 -5.82 -12.13
CA TYR A 45 -4.76 -6.88 -12.16
C TYR A 45 -6.18 -6.39 -12.50
N ARG A 46 -6.63 -5.28 -11.90
CA ARG A 46 -7.92 -4.67 -12.26
C ARG A 46 -7.99 -4.24 -13.72
N ARG A 47 -6.90 -3.68 -14.26
CA ARG A 47 -6.79 -3.30 -15.68
C ARG A 47 -6.81 -4.52 -16.60
N SER A 48 -6.11 -5.60 -16.25
CA SER A 48 -6.14 -6.84 -17.05
C SER A 48 -7.52 -7.48 -17.10
N LEU A 49 -8.36 -7.24 -16.09
CA LEU A 49 -9.76 -7.68 -16.05
C LEU A 49 -10.73 -6.73 -16.76
N GLY A 50 -10.27 -5.58 -17.28
CA GLY A 50 -11.16 -4.55 -17.86
C GLY A 50 -12.07 -3.87 -16.84
N LEU A 51 -11.80 -4.00 -15.54
CA LEU A 51 -12.61 -3.43 -14.44
C LEU A 51 -12.26 -1.98 -14.13
N VAL A 52 -11.25 -1.43 -14.80
CA VAL A 52 -10.81 -0.03 -14.66
C VAL A 52 -10.77 0.54 -16.08
N ALA A 53 -11.64 1.52 -16.32
CA ALA A 53 -11.64 2.35 -17.53
C ALA A 53 -10.45 3.33 -17.55
#